data_AF-A0A397VVB5-F1
#
_entry.id   AF-A0A397VVB5-F1
#
_cell.length_a   1.000
_cell.length_b   1.000
_cell.length_c   1.000
_cell.angle_alpha   90.00
_cell.angle_beta   90.00
_cell.angle_gamma   90.00
#
_symmetry.space_group_name_H-M   'P 1'
#
loop_
_entity.id
_entity.type
_entity.pdbx_description
1 polymer ?
#
loop_
_entity_poly.entity_id
_entity_poly.type
_entity_poly.pdbx_seq_one_letter_code
_entity_poly.pdbx_strand_id
1 'polypeptide(L)'
;MEKLNKDMLTCVDVGRIMKTFAYVSFEQVDRTNNINHENNGLGIWVMQSYFNHSCADANVYRLFLGNLMFIRTLRPILKGEELVICHYDLTLPYERRAGYLKSMDIDCKCRLCMLDMSEEQETKFRRDKLIKDYKNLLTKPFNVKKLENTVIKLRSIRNNLELDPRSLEPSEDLAFAYVNQRDFRKSLPIRKEIYECSKGAVLYRPSTVFGISFDYYALGKKKHAKLWFDKILKEFAEYIRGEFKDDETCWRKEALNLLERFTPNDFLFAKCLGL
;
A
#
# COMPACT_ATOMS: atom_id res chain seq x y z
N MET A 1 35.40 28.84 -0.28
CA MET A 1 35.00 28.55 1.10
C MET A 1 34.69 29.87 1.77
N GLU A 2 33.44 30.32 1.68
CA GLU A 2 32.97 31.50 2.42
C GLU A 2 32.94 31.18 3.92
N LYS A 3 33.51 32.06 4.72
CA LYS A 3 33.50 31.99 6.18
C LYS A 3 32.06 32.16 6.66
N LEU A 4 31.42 31.06 7.02
CA LEU A 4 30.17 31.07 7.80
C LEU A 4 30.41 31.84 9.10
N ASN A 5 29.59 32.86 9.31
CA ASN A 5 29.68 33.81 10.40
C ASN A 5 29.45 33.08 11.74
N LYS A 6 30.36 33.28 12.71
CA LYS A 6 30.39 32.57 14.00
C LYS A 6 29.14 32.84 14.88
N ASP A 7 28.41 33.91 14.58
CA ASP A 7 27.21 34.34 15.30
C ASP A 7 25.90 33.71 14.78
N MET A 8 25.94 32.90 13.71
CA MET A 8 24.76 32.17 13.21
C MET A 8 24.48 30.86 13.99
N LEU A 9 25.21 30.61 15.08
CA LEU A 9 25.26 29.30 15.76
C LEU A 9 24.54 29.23 17.11
N THR A 10 23.72 30.22 17.50
CA THR A 10 23.13 30.29 18.85
C THR A 10 21.61 30.22 18.93
N CYS A 11 20.87 30.13 17.82
CA CYS A 11 19.49 29.65 17.88
C CYS A 11 19.26 28.54 16.85
N VAL A 12 19.01 27.34 17.36
CA VAL A 12 18.46 26.27 16.54
C VAL A 12 17.03 26.68 16.22
N ASP A 13 16.75 27.06 14.98
CA ASP A 13 15.39 27.33 14.52
C ASP A 13 14.62 25.99 14.43
N VAL A 14 14.07 25.58 15.56
CA VAL A 14 13.27 24.36 15.69
C VAL A 14 12.08 24.40 14.73
N GLY A 15 11.51 25.57 14.46
CA GLY A 15 10.41 25.71 13.50
C GLY A 15 10.83 25.34 12.08
N ARG A 16 11.99 25.83 11.64
CA ARG A 16 12.58 25.45 10.35
C ARG A 16 12.97 23.99 10.30
N ILE A 17 13.57 23.46 11.36
CA ILE A 17 13.92 22.03 11.44
C ILE A 17 12.66 21.17 11.34
N MET A 18 11.64 21.43 12.16
CA MET A 18 10.38 20.69 12.14
C MET A 18 9.67 20.79 10.79
N LYS A 19 9.71 21.95 10.13
CA LYS A 19 9.26 22.09 8.75
C LYS A 19 10.06 21.17 7.84
N THR A 20 11.39 21.27 7.80
CA THR A 20 12.23 20.39 6.97
C THR A 20 11.92 18.93 7.23
N PHE A 21 11.81 18.49 8.48
CA PHE A 21 11.39 17.14 8.84
C PHE A 21 10.04 16.78 8.20
N ALA A 22 9.03 17.64 8.20
CA ALA A 22 7.75 17.36 7.54
C ALA A 22 7.89 17.10 6.02
N TYR A 23 8.89 17.70 5.35
CA TYR A 23 9.14 17.49 3.91
C TYR A 23 10.03 16.27 3.61
N VAL A 24 11.04 16.02 4.46
CA VAL A 24 12.10 15.05 4.15
C VAL A 24 12.03 13.78 4.98
N SER A 25 11.17 13.75 6.00
CA SER A 25 10.98 12.56 6.82
C SER A 25 10.02 11.61 6.14
N PHE A 26 10.35 10.34 6.23
CA PHE A 26 9.48 9.28 5.80
C PHE A 26 9.14 8.43 7.02
N GLU A 27 7.86 8.31 7.31
CA GLU A 27 7.37 7.36 8.29
C GLU A 27 7.46 5.95 7.70
N GLN A 28 7.93 4.99 8.51
CA GLN A 28 7.82 3.57 8.22
C GLN A 28 6.35 3.15 8.28
N VAL A 29 5.60 3.40 7.20
CA VAL A 29 4.31 2.77 6.99
C VAL A 29 4.60 1.45 6.28
N ASP A 30 4.89 0.42 7.07
CA ASP A 30 5.14 -0.92 6.54
C ASP A 30 3.84 -1.46 5.92
N ARG A 31 3.85 -1.64 4.60
CA ARG A 31 2.74 -2.26 3.85
C ARG A 31 2.93 -3.77 3.69
N THR A 32 4.03 -4.31 4.19
CA THR A 32 4.26 -5.75 4.32
C THR A 32 3.76 -6.16 5.71
N ASN A 33 2.78 -7.05 5.74
CA ASN A 33 1.92 -7.34 6.89
C ASN A 33 2.61 -7.99 8.12
N ASN A 34 3.92 -7.88 8.34
CA ASN A 34 4.59 -8.71 9.37
C ASN A 34 5.89 -8.16 9.98
N ILE A 35 5.95 -6.88 10.33
CA ILE A 35 6.91 -6.43 11.37
C ILE A 35 6.15 -5.51 12.32
N ASN A 36 6.23 -5.79 13.62
CA ASN A 36 5.50 -5.11 14.69
C ASN A 36 5.36 -3.60 14.47
N HIS A 37 4.12 -3.10 14.46
CA HIS A 37 3.74 -1.67 14.47
C HIS A 37 4.32 -0.87 15.67
N GLU A 38 5.11 -1.49 16.54
CA GLU A 38 5.69 -0.89 17.74
C GLU A 38 7.03 -0.17 17.48
N ASN A 39 7.55 -0.16 16.24
CA ASN A 39 8.82 0.50 15.90
C ASN A 39 8.72 1.40 14.65
N ASN A 40 7.75 2.32 14.60
CA ASN A 40 7.77 3.38 13.58
C ASN A 40 8.89 4.38 13.88
N GLY A 41 10.08 4.16 13.30
CA GLY A 41 11.15 5.15 13.27
C GLY A 41 10.89 6.23 12.21
N LEU A 42 11.33 7.46 12.49
CA LEU A 42 11.44 8.53 11.49
C LEU A 42 12.88 8.55 10.96
N GLY A 43 13.02 8.61 9.64
CA GLY A 43 14.34 8.79 9.01
C GLY A 43 14.32 9.86 7.94
N ILE A 44 15.49 10.42 7.67
CA ILE A 44 15.72 11.44 6.64
C ILE A 44 16.48 10.80 5.48
N TRP A 45 15.89 10.87 4.30
CA TRP A 45 16.47 10.34 3.06
C TRP A 45 16.51 11.45 2.00
N VAL A 46 17.56 12.27 2.05
CA VAL A 46 17.68 13.50 1.25
C VAL A 46 17.46 13.26 -0.24
N MET A 47 18.05 12.19 -0.80
CA MET A 47 17.91 11.88 -2.23
C MET A 47 16.47 11.50 -2.60
N GLN A 48 15.74 10.83 -1.71
CA GLN A 48 14.37 10.41 -1.93
C GLN A 48 13.38 11.55 -1.68
N SER A 49 13.78 12.61 -0.98
CA SER A 49 12.99 13.84 -0.84
C SER A 49 12.85 14.64 -2.13
N TYR A 50 13.58 14.30 -3.20
CA TYR A 50 13.40 14.92 -4.52
C TYR A 50 12.18 14.38 -5.29
N PHE A 51 11.56 13.27 -4.87
CA PHE A 51 10.36 12.78 -5.53
C PHE A 51 9.19 13.72 -5.28
N ASN A 52 8.54 14.17 -6.35
CA ASN A 52 7.29 14.90 -6.25
C ASN A 52 6.11 13.98 -5.91
N HIS A 53 4.99 14.58 -5.52
CA HIS A 53 3.82 13.86 -5.07
C HIS A 53 2.79 13.62 -6.18
N SER A 54 2.25 12.40 -6.23
CA SER A 54 0.92 12.14 -6.78
C SER A 54 0.17 11.13 -5.91
N CYS A 55 -1.13 11.37 -5.66
CA CYS A 55 -1.93 10.41 -4.90
C CYS A 55 -2.15 9.13 -5.72
N ALA A 56 -2.66 9.26 -6.94
CA ALA A 56 -3.14 8.14 -7.75
C ALA A 56 -2.26 7.81 -8.96
N ASP A 57 -1.38 8.72 -9.37
CA ASP A 57 -0.54 8.56 -10.57
C ASP A 57 0.93 8.33 -10.21
N ALA A 58 1.21 8.00 -8.94
CA ALA A 58 2.56 7.69 -8.52
C ALA A 58 3.05 6.43 -9.24
N ASN A 59 4.24 6.52 -9.83
CA ASN A 59 4.86 5.50 -10.66
C ASN A 59 6.06 4.84 -9.96
N VAL A 60 6.41 5.31 -8.75
CA VAL A 60 7.34 4.64 -7.85
C VAL A 60 6.69 4.35 -6.50
N TYR A 61 7.20 3.29 -5.86
CA TYR A 61 6.80 2.85 -4.53
C TYR A 61 8.04 2.67 -3.66
N ARG A 62 7.88 2.95 -2.36
CA ARG A 62 8.92 2.83 -1.33
C ARG A 62 8.63 1.73 -0.33
N LEU A 63 9.66 0.98 0.05
CA LEU A 63 9.65 0.00 1.13
C LEU A 63 10.83 0.31 2.06
N PHE A 64 10.62 0.01 3.33
CA PHE A 64 11.67 0.02 4.32
C PHE A 64 12.08 -1.39 4.69
N LEU A 65 13.39 -1.61 4.80
CA LEU A 65 13.96 -2.81 5.39
C LEU A 65 14.93 -2.38 6.48
N GLY A 66 14.45 -2.32 7.73
CA GLY A 66 15.17 -1.67 8.81
C GLY A 66 15.40 -0.19 8.51
N ASN A 67 16.66 0.23 8.37
CA ASN A 67 17.05 1.61 8.03
C ASN A 67 17.36 1.81 6.53
N LEU A 68 17.12 0.80 5.69
CA LEU A 68 17.27 0.91 4.23
C LEU A 68 15.94 1.30 3.61
N MET A 69 15.95 2.28 2.71
CA MET A 69 14.82 2.61 1.85
C MET A 69 15.11 2.13 0.43
N PHE A 70 14.22 1.29 -0.08
CA PHE A 70 14.21 0.87 -1.46
C PHE A 70 13.15 1.68 -2.21
N ILE A 71 13.47 2.06 -3.45
CA ILE A 71 12.54 2.71 -4.37
C ILE A 71 12.47 1.85 -5.63
N ARG A 72 11.26 1.46 -6.02
CA ARG A 72 11.01 0.67 -7.23
C ARG A 72 9.91 1.29 -8.06
N THR A 73 10.04 1.14 -9.37
CA THR A 73 9.00 1.54 -10.32
C THR A 73 7.84 0.55 -10.26
N LEU A 74 6.61 1.07 -10.30
CA LEU A 74 5.38 0.27 -10.32
C LEU A 74 5.02 -0.21 -11.73
N ARG A 75 5.61 0.41 -12.74
CA ARG A 75 5.44 0.14 -14.17
C ARG A 75 6.67 0.61 -14.94
N PRO A 76 6.83 0.23 -16.22
CA PRO A 76 7.83 0.83 -17.08
C PRO A 76 7.74 2.36 -17.10
N ILE A 77 8.90 3.02 -17.07
CA ILE A 77 9.05 4.48 -17.05
C ILE A 77 9.66 4.93 -18.38
N LEU A 78 9.06 5.94 -19.01
CA LEU A 78 9.58 6.50 -20.25
C LEU A 78 10.76 7.44 -19.98
N LYS A 79 11.66 7.58 -20.96
CA LYS A 79 12.76 8.54 -20.85
C LYS A 79 12.21 9.96 -20.69
N GLY A 80 12.63 10.65 -19.63
CA GLY A 80 12.18 12.01 -19.31
C GLY A 80 10.86 12.07 -18.55
N GLU A 81 10.22 10.92 -18.29
CA GLU A 81 9.07 10.87 -17.39
C GLU A 81 9.51 11.13 -15.95
N GLU A 82 8.77 12.00 -15.26
CA GLU A 82 9.02 12.32 -13.87
C GLU A 82 8.71 11.13 -12.96
N LEU A 83 9.59 10.85 -12.00
CA LEU A 83 9.33 9.87 -10.96
C LEU A 83 8.55 10.54 -9.83
N VAL A 84 7.39 9.97 -9.50
CA VAL A 84 6.44 10.52 -8.53
C VAL A 84 6.02 9.47 -7.52
N ILE A 85 5.96 9.87 -6.24
CA ILE A 85 5.62 8.98 -5.12
C ILE A 85 4.37 9.46 -4.37
N CYS A 86 3.64 8.52 -3.78
CA CYS A 86 2.54 8.84 -2.89
C CYS A 86 3.04 8.93 -1.44
N HIS A 87 3.18 10.13 -0.89
CA HIS A 87 3.72 10.34 0.46
C HIS A 87 2.76 9.85 1.57
N TYR A 88 1.46 9.78 1.28
CA TYR A 88 0.43 9.62 2.31
C TYR A 88 -0.46 8.41 2.14
N ASP A 89 -1.21 8.10 3.20
CA ASP A 89 -2.26 7.11 3.15
C ASP A 89 -3.46 7.62 2.31
N LEU A 90 -3.76 6.86 1.26
CA LEU A 90 -4.85 7.13 0.33
C LEU A 90 -6.24 6.83 0.94
N THR A 91 -6.32 6.16 2.09
CA THR A 91 -7.60 5.92 2.78
C THR A 91 -8.15 7.16 3.50
N LEU A 92 -7.33 8.21 3.64
CA LEU A 92 -7.75 9.48 4.25
C LEU A 92 -8.75 10.25 3.37
N PRO A 93 -9.71 10.98 3.98
CA PRO A 93 -10.58 11.90 3.25
C PRO A 93 -9.77 12.99 2.53
N TYR A 94 -10.34 13.51 1.43
CA TYR A 94 -9.71 14.53 0.60
C TYR A 94 -9.21 15.72 1.41
N GLU A 95 -10.04 16.25 2.30
CA GLU A 95 -9.76 17.45 3.10
C GLU A 95 -8.53 17.24 3.99
N ARG A 96 -8.36 16.02 4.52
CA ARG A 96 -7.16 15.66 5.30
C ARG A 96 -5.93 15.55 4.42
N ARG A 97 -6.03 14.86 3.27
CA ARG A 97 -4.91 14.75 2.32
C ARG A 97 -4.46 16.12 1.80
N ALA A 98 -5.42 16.94 1.38
CA ALA A 98 -5.17 18.30 0.90
C ALA A 98 -4.56 19.19 1.99
N GLY A 99 -5.02 19.08 3.24
CA GLY A 99 -4.43 19.79 4.37
C GLY A 99 -2.96 19.43 4.59
N TYR A 100 -2.62 18.13 4.58
CA TYR A 100 -1.24 17.67 4.71
C TYR A 100 -0.37 18.15 3.54
N LEU A 101 -0.85 18.00 2.31
CA LEU A 101 -0.12 18.43 1.12
C LEU A 101 0.12 19.95 1.11
N LYS A 102 -0.88 20.74 1.50
CA LYS A 102 -0.76 22.19 1.63
C LYS A 102 0.25 22.60 2.70
N SER A 103 0.39 21.83 3.78
CA SER A 103 1.44 22.07 4.79
C SER A 103 2.86 21.88 4.24
N MET A 104 2.97 21.12 3.14
CA MET A 104 4.18 20.93 2.35
C MET A 104 4.20 21.75 1.06
N ASP A 105 3.39 22.80 0.96
CA ASP A 105 3.31 23.65 -0.24
C ASP A 105 3.03 22.89 -1.55
N ILE A 106 2.34 21.75 -1.46
CA ILE A 106 1.95 20.93 -2.60
C ILE A 106 0.46 21.10 -2.89
N ASP A 107 0.14 21.56 -4.10
CA ASP A 107 -1.22 21.59 -4.65
C ASP A 107 -1.42 20.44 -5.65
N CYS A 108 -1.77 19.25 -5.13
CA CYS A 108 -1.91 18.05 -5.94
C CYS A 108 -3.17 18.09 -6.84
N LYS A 109 -2.96 18.05 -8.16
CA LYS A 109 -4.03 18.01 -9.18
C LYS A 109 -4.18 16.64 -9.88
N CYS A 110 -3.74 15.57 -9.23
CA CYS A 110 -3.91 14.23 -9.78
C CYS A 110 -5.40 13.88 -9.97
N ARG A 111 -5.69 12.87 -10.80
CA ARG A 111 -7.07 12.45 -11.12
C ARG A 111 -7.94 12.15 -9.90
N LEU A 112 -7.36 11.63 -8.82
CA LEU A 112 -8.09 11.34 -7.58
C LEU A 112 -8.47 12.62 -6.83
N CYS A 113 -7.55 13.59 -6.73
CA CYS A 113 -7.83 14.89 -6.12
C CYS A 113 -8.87 15.67 -6.93
N MET A 114 -8.77 15.65 -8.26
CA MET A 114 -9.75 16.27 -9.15
C MET A 114 -11.13 15.64 -9.00
N LEU A 115 -11.21 14.30 -8.94
CA LEU A 115 -12.45 13.59 -8.72
C LEU A 115 -13.07 13.94 -7.36
N ASP A 116 -12.28 13.87 -6.28
CA ASP A 116 -12.74 14.25 -4.94
C ASP A 116 -13.25 15.70 -4.90
N MET A 117 -12.58 16.64 -5.55
CA MET A 117 -13.03 18.04 -5.61
C MET A 117 -14.36 18.19 -6.36
N SER A 118 -14.57 17.42 -7.43
CA SER A 118 -15.77 17.48 -8.26
C SER A 118 -17.01 16.85 -7.62
N GLU A 119 -16.84 16.04 -6.57
CA GLU A 119 -17.96 15.36 -5.93
C GLU A 119 -18.80 16.27 -5.03
N GLU A 120 -20.11 16.03 -5.06
CA GLU A 120 -21.05 16.68 -4.19
C GLU A 120 -20.76 16.40 -2.71
N GLN A 121 -21.04 17.38 -1.86
CA GLN A 121 -20.81 17.27 -0.42
C GLN A 121 -21.61 16.12 0.22
N GLU A 122 -22.82 15.86 -0.27
CA GLU A 122 -23.66 14.75 0.18
C GLU A 122 -23.00 13.39 -0.10
N THR A 123 -22.41 13.21 -1.28
CA THR A 123 -21.69 12.00 -1.66
C THR A 123 -20.49 11.75 -0.74
N LYS A 124 -19.73 12.81 -0.43
CA LYS A 124 -18.60 12.74 0.52
C LYS A 124 -19.05 12.37 1.92
N PHE A 125 -20.10 13.04 2.42
CA PHE A 125 -20.67 12.78 3.74
C PHE A 125 -21.20 11.34 3.86
N ARG A 126 -21.91 10.87 2.84
CA ARG A 126 -22.41 9.49 2.77
C ARG A 126 -21.26 8.49 2.80
N ARG A 127 -20.16 8.73 2.06
CA ARG A 127 -18.95 7.89 2.10
C ARG A 127 -18.34 7.87 3.51
N ASP A 128 -18.14 9.04 4.12
CA ASP A 128 -17.57 9.16 5.46
C ASP A 128 -18.39 8.41 6.51
N LYS A 129 -19.72 8.52 6.43
CA LYS A 129 -20.63 7.78 7.30
C LYS A 129 -20.47 6.27 7.14
N LEU A 130 -20.45 5.76 5.90
CA LEU A 130 -20.25 4.33 5.64
C LEU A 130 -18.90 3.82 6.15
N ILE A 131 -17.83 4.60 5.98
CA ILE A 131 -16.50 4.25 6.51
C ILE A 131 -16.50 4.24 8.04
N LYS A 132 -17.17 5.20 8.69
CA LYS A 132 -17.32 5.20 10.15
C LYS A 132 -18.12 3.98 10.64
N ASP A 133 -19.21 3.67 9.97
CA ASP A 133 -20.05 2.51 10.29
C ASP A 133 -19.25 1.21 10.12
N TYR A 134 -18.49 1.08 9.02
CA TYR A 134 -17.56 -0.02 8.79
C TYR A 134 -16.56 -0.19 9.95
N LYS A 135 -15.90 0.88 10.39
CA LYS A 135 -14.95 0.82 11.51
C LYS A 135 -15.61 0.33 12.80
N ASN A 136 -16.86 0.72 13.04
CA ASN A 136 -17.62 0.21 14.17
C ASN A 136 -17.96 -1.28 14.02
N LEU A 137 -18.21 -1.77 12.79
CA LEU A 137 -18.49 -3.18 12.53
C LEU A 137 -17.30 -4.11 12.77
N LEU A 138 -16.07 -3.60 12.73
CA LEU A 138 -14.87 -4.38 13.06
C LEU A 138 -14.79 -4.76 14.53
N THR A 139 -15.55 -4.09 15.40
CA THR A 139 -15.66 -4.45 16.83
C THR A 139 -16.57 -5.67 17.03
N LYS A 140 -16.34 -6.44 18.10
CA LYS A 140 -17.13 -7.64 18.38
C LYS A 140 -18.51 -7.26 18.97
N PRO A 141 -19.61 -7.94 18.58
CA PRO A 141 -19.69 -9.09 17.68
C PRO A 141 -19.65 -8.70 16.19
N PHE A 142 -18.72 -9.31 15.46
CA PHE A 142 -18.50 -9.06 14.03
C PHE A 142 -19.64 -9.62 13.17
N ASN A 143 -20.16 -8.82 12.22
CA ASN A 143 -21.28 -9.22 11.37
C ASN A 143 -20.94 -9.07 9.87
N VAL A 144 -20.65 -10.21 9.24
CA VAL A 144 -20.25 -10.28 7.83
C VAL A 144 -21.32 -9.75 6.89
N LYS A 145 -22.61 -10.01 7.14
CA LYS A 145 -23.70 -9.50 6.28
C LYS A 145 -23.81 -7.98 6.33
N LYS A 146 -23.60 -7.38 7.51
CA LYS A 146 -23.56 -5.91 7.64
C LYS A 146 -22.35 -5.32 6.92
N LEU A 147 -21.19 -5.98 7.00
CA LEU A 147 -20.00 -5.56 6.26
C LEU A 147 -20.21 -5.66 4.74
N GLU A 148 -20.74 -6.79 4.26
CA GLU A 148 -21.11 -7.00 2.85
C GLU A 148 -22.01 -5.88 2.34
N ASN A 149 -23.08 -5.56 3.08
CA ASN A 149 -23.98 -4.45 2.73
C ASN A 149 -23.28 -3.08 2.72
N THR A 150 -22.30 -2.88 3.61
CA THR A 150 -21.53 -1.62 3.68
C THR A 150 -20.61 -1.49 2.47
N VAL A 151 -19.91 -2.57 2.09
CA VAL A 151 -19.08 -2.63 0.89
C VAL A 151 -19.91 -2.40 -0.38
N ILE A 152 -21.09 -3.01 -0.49
CA ILE A 152 -22.01 -2.77 -1.63
C ILE A 152 -22.40 -1.28 -1.70
N LYS A 153 -22.75 -0.67 -0.57
CA LYS A 153 -23.12 0.75 -0.51
C LYS A 153 -21.94 1.66 -0.86
N LEU A 154 -20.72 1.33 -0.42
CA LEU A 154 -19.52 2.06 -0.79
C LEU A 154 -19.24 1.99 -2.30
N ARG A 155 -19.33 0.79 -2.89
CA ARG A 155 -19.19 0.59 -4.34
C ARG A 155 -20.27 1.29 -5.17
N SER A 156 -21.45 1.53 -4.60
CA SER A 156 -22.49 2.32 -5.26
C SER A 156 -22.15 3.82 -5.33
N ILE A 157 -21.21 4.31 -4.52
CA ILE A 157 -20.74 5.69 -4.54
C ILE A 157 -19.71 5.89 -5.66
N ARG A 158 -18.73 4.99 -5.76
CA ARG A 158 -17.75 4.95 -6.84
C ARG A 158 -17.62 3.50 -7.32
N ASN A 159 -17.88 3.29 -8.61
CA ASN A 159 -17.71 1.98 -9.23
C ASN A 159 -16.24 1.70 -9.63
N ASN A 160 -15.38 2.73 -9.66
CA ASN A 160 -13.96 2.58 -9.94
C ASN A 160 -13.14 2.47 -8.65
N LEU A 161 -12.77 1.24 -8.26
CA LEU A 161 -11.94 0.95 -7.08
C LEU A 161 -10.55 1.58 -7.13
N GLU A 162 -9.98 1.76 -8.32
CA GLU A 162 -8.66 2.40 -8.49
C GLU A 162 -8.68 3.85 -8.00
N LEU A 163 -9.82 4.53 -8.19
CA LEU A 163 -10.08 5.89 -7.72
C LEU A 163 -10.96 5.91 -6.46
N ASP A 164 -11.09 4.78 -5.77
CA ASP A 164 -11.78 4.69 -4.49
C ASP A 164 -10.97 3.90 -3.46
N PRO A 165 -9.77 4.41 -3.07
CA PRO A 165 -8.89 3.73 -2.12
C PRO A 165 -9.56 3.47 -0.76
N ARG A 166 -10.58 4.26 -0.41
CA ARG A 166 -11.32 4.15 0.86
C ARG A 166 -12.23 2.93 0.90
N SER A 167 -12.58 2.38 -0.25
CA SER A 167 -13.40 1.16 -0.37
C SER A 167 -12.56 -0.12 -0.42
N LEU A 168 -11.24 -0.01 -0.57
CA LEU A 168 -10.34 -1.18 -0.63
C LEU A 168 -10.25 -1.89 0.71
N GLU A 169 -9.92 -1.17 1.79
CA GLU A 169 -9.77 -1.76 3.13
C GLU A 169 -11.05 -2.49 3.60
N PRO A 170 -12.27 -1.90 3.49
CA PRO A 170 -13.51 -2.63 3.75
C PRO A 170 -13.71 -3.89 2.88
N SER A 171 -13.27 -3.86 1.62
CA SER A 171 -13.37 -5.00 0.71
C SER A 171 -12.37 -6.11 1.08
N GLU A 172 -11.16 -5.75 1.50
CA GLU A 172 -10.15 -6.69 2.02
C GLU A 172 -10.64 -7.37 3.31
N ASP A 173 -11.21 -6.61 4.23
CA ASP A 173 -11.79 -7.15 5.47
C ASP A 173 -12.99 -8.05 5.20
N LEU A 174 -13.81 -7.73 4.19
CA LEU A 174 -14.89 -8.63 3.76
C LEU A 174 -14.34 -9.94 3.20
N ALA A 175 -13.28 -9.88 2.39
CA ALA A 175 -12.62 -11.08 1.90
C ALA A 175 -12.04 -11.91 3.06
N PHE A 176 -11.42 -11.27 4.05
CA PHE A 176 -10.90 -11.93 5.26
C PHE A 176 -12.02 -12.54 6.12
N ALA A 177 -13.16 -11.84 6.25
CA ALA A 177 -14.35 -12.33 6.93
C ALA A 177 -14.85 -13.65 6.34
N TYR A 178 -14.91 -13.74 5.01
CA TYR A 178 -15.31 -14.98 4.34
C TYR A 178 -14.29 -16.11 4.54
N VAL A 179 -12.98 -15.80 4.56
CA VAL A 179 -11.94 -16.79 4.92
C VAL A 179 -12.18 -17.37 6.31
N ASN A 180 -12.50 -16.54 7.30
CA ASN A 180 -12.80 -17.00 8.66
C ASN A 180 -14.06 -17.88 8.73
N GLN A 181 -15.01 -17.68 7.82
CA GLN A 181 -16.19 -18.54 7.64
C GLN A 181 -15.92 -19.77 6.76
N ARG A 182 -14.69 -19.94 6.27
CA ARG A 182 -14.29 -20.96 5.29
C ARG A 182 -15.03 -20.86 3.95
N ASP A 183 -15.56 -19.68 3.61
CA ASP A 183 -16.20 -19.39 2.31
C ASP A 183 -15.19 -18.78 1.33
N PHE A 184 -14.23 -19.60 0.91
CA PHE A 184 -13.20 -19.19 -0.06
C PHE A 184 -13.77 -18.87 -1.44
N ARG A 185 -14.98 -19.36 -1.76
CA ARG A 185 -15.66 -19.07 -3.02
C ARG A 185 -16.10 -17.62 -3.12
N LYS A 186 -16.48 -17.00 -1.98
CA LYS A 186 -16.76 -15.56 -1.90
C LYS A 186 -15.51 -14.70 -1.71
N SER A 187 -14.52 -15.18 -0.97
CA SER A 187 -13.27 -14.41 -0.75
C SER A 187 -12.48 -14.19 -2.05
N LEU A 188 -12.26 -15.26 -2.81
CA LEU A 188 -11.41 -15.26 -4.01
C LEU A 188 -11.78 -14.19 -5.06
N PRO A 189 -13.06 -14.04 -5.51
CA PRO A 189 -13.39 -13.02 -6.50
C PRO A 189 -13.16 -11.60 -5.99
N ILE A 190 -13.41 -11.33 -4.70
CA ILE A 190 -13.18 -10.01 -4.09
C ILE A 190 -11.68 -9.68 -4.12
N ARG A 191 -10.83 -10.61 -3.68
CA ARG A 191 -9.37 -10.38 -3.70
C ARG A 191 -8.82 -10.19 -5.12
N LYS A 192 -9.34 -10.95 -6.08
CA LYS A 192 -8.95 -10.80 -7.49
C LYS A 192 -9.33 -9.43 -8.04
N GLU A 193 -10.54 -8.96 -7.78
CA GLU A 193 -10.97 -7.61 -8.17
C GLU A 193 -10.04 -6.54 -7.59
N ILE A 194 -9.71 -6.65 -6.29
CA ILE A 194 -8.76 -5.76 -5.62
C ILE A 194 -7.37 -5.82 -6.28
N TYR A 195 -6.88 -7.01 -6.61
CA TYR A 195 -5.60 -7.16 -7.31
C TYR A 195 -5.64 -6.49 -8.69
N GLU A 196 -6.68 -6.74 -9.49
CA GLU A 196 -6.77 -6.18 -10.84
C GLU A 196 -6.87 -4.65 -10.84
N CYS A 197 -7.51 -4.04 -9.84
CA CYS A 197 -7.60 -2.58 -9.74
C CYS A 197 -6.37 -1.92 -9.12
N SER A 198 -5.51 -2.69 -8.44
CA SER A 198 -4.35 -2.15 -7.71
C SER A 198 -3.00 -2.56 -8.30
N LYS A 199 -2.94 -3.58 -9.17
CA LYS A 199 -1.69 -4.01 -9.81
C LYS A 199 -1.06 -2.86 -10.58
N GLY A 200 0.23 -2.62 -10.36
CA GLY A 200 0.95 -1.50 -10.98
C GLY A 200 0.52 -0.11 -10.52
N ALA A 201 -0.28 -0.01 -9.44
CA ALA A 201 -0.66 1.24 -8.81
C ALA A 201 -0.09 1.32 -7.39
N VAL A 202 -0.10 2.52 -6.82
CA VAL A 202 0.30 2.76 -5.42
C VAL A 202 -0.51 1.91 -4.45
N LEU A 203 -1.74 1.57 -4.79
CA LEU A 203 -2.64 0.81 -3.92
C LEU A 203 -2.34 -0.69 -3.89
N TYR A 204 -1.34 -1.14 -4.65
CA TYR A 204 -0.93 -2.53 -4.68
C TYR A 204 -0.57 -3.05 -3.27
N ARG A 205 -1.10 -4.22 -2.90
CA ARG A 205 -0.81 -4.90 -1.63
C ARG A 205 -0.37 -6.35 -1.86
N PRO A 206 0.86 -6.73 -1.45
CA PRO A 206 1.31 -8.13 -1.52
C PRO A 206 0.41 -9.12 -0.76
N SER A 207 -0.20 -8.67 0.34
CA SER A 207 -1.16 -9.46 1.13
C SER A 207 -2.38 -9.92 0.33
N THR A 208 -2.82 -9.15 -0.67
CA THR A 208 -3.93 -9.52 -1.55
C THR A 208 -3.54 -10.71 -2.43
N VAL A 209 -2.33 -10.72 -2.99
CA VAL A 209 -1.81 -11.83 -3.81
C VAL A 209 -1.60 -13.09 -2.96
N PHE A 210 -1.08 -12.93 -1.73
CA PHE A 210 -1.03 -14.03 -0.75
C PHE A 210 -2.41 -14.61 -0.47
N GLY A 211 -3.40 -13.76 -0.19
CA GLY A 211 -4.77 -14.18 0.05
C GLY A 211 -5.38 -14.95 -1.13
N ILE A 212 -5.13 -14.51 -2.38
CA ILE A 212 -5.57 -15.23 -3.58
C ILE A 212 -4.94 -16.62 -3.66
N SER A 213 -3.64 -16.72 -3.40
CA SER A 213 -2.93 -18.01 -3.37
C SER A 213 -3.52 -18.93 -2.30
N PHE A 214 -3.77 -18.40 -1.10
CA PHE A 214 -4.37 -19.13 0.01
C PHE A 214 -5.78 -19.63 -0.32
N ASP A 215 -6.64 -18.77 -0.88
CA ASP A 215 -8.00 -19.15 -1.28
C ASP A 215 -8.00 -20.27 -2.32
N TYR A 216 -7.10 -20.20 -3.31
CA TYR A 216 -6.93 -21.29 -4.28
C TYR A 216 -6.48 -22.60 -3.63
N TYR A 217 -5.55 -22.53 -2.68
CA TYR A 217 -5.08 -23.70 -1.95
C TYR A 217 -6.21 -24.33 -1.14
N ALA A 218 -6.97 -23.51 -0.41
CA ALA A 218 -8.11 -23.96 0.39
C ALA A 218 -9.25 -24.56 -0.45
N LEU A 219 -9.39 -24.13 -1.71
CA LEU A 219 -10.30 -24.71 -2.70
C LEU A 219 -9.75 -25.99 -3.38
N GLY A 220 -8.61 -26.52 -2.95
CA GLY A 220 -7.97 -27.70 -3.54
C GLY A 220 -7.30 -27.45 -4.90
N LYS A 221 -7.21 -26.20 -5.36
CA LYS A 221 -6.66 -25.83 -6.68
C LYS A 221 -5.16 -25.54 -6.59
N LYS A 222 -4.37 -26.52 -6.14
CA LYS A 222 -2.93 -26.36 -5.82
C LYS A 222 -2.09 -25.76 -6.95
N LYS A 223 -2.36 -26.09 -8.22
CA LYS A 223 -1.67 -25.50 -9.38
C LYS A 223 -1.85 -23.98 -9.47
N HIS A 224 -3.07 -23.50 -9.21
CA HIS A 224 -3.37 -22.06 -9.21
C HIS A 224 -2.75 -21.36 -8.01
N ALA A 225 -2.80 -22.00 -6.82
CA ALA A 225 -2.13 -21.48 -5.64
C ALA A 225 -0.64 -21.24 -5.91
N LYS A 226 0.07 -22.24 -6.45
CA LYS A 226 1.49 -22.09 -6.84
C LYS A 226 1.74 -20.92 -7.80
N LEU A 227 0.92 -20.78 -8.84
CA LEU A 227 1.05 -19.68 -9.81
C LEU A 227 0.93 -18.30 -9.14
N TRP A 228 0.02 -18.15 -8.19
CA TRP A 228 -0.14 -16.90 -7.45
C TRP A 228 0.97 -16.69 -6.42
N PHE A 229 1.41 -17.75 -5.75
CA PHE A 229 2.52 -17.68 -4.81
C PHE A 229 3.85 -17.32 -5.49
N ASP A 230 4.06 -17.78 -6.72
CA ASP A 230 5.25 -17.43 -7.51
C ASP A 230 5.32 -15.93 -7.81
N LYS A 231 4.18 -15.26 -7.97
CA LYS A 231 4.16 -13.79 -8.08
C LYS A 231 4.69 -13.12 -6.83
N ILE A 232 4.33 -13.64 -5.64
CA ILE A 232 4.81 -13.12 -4.34
C ILE A 232 6.31 -13.31 -4.23
N LEU A 233 6.81 -14.51 -4.55
CA LEU A 233 8.25 -14.81 -4.49
C LEU A 233 9.05 -13.90 -5.44
N LYS A 234 8.57 -13.72 -6.67
CA LYS A 234 9.19 -12.81 -7.64
C LYS A 234 9.18 -11.39 -7.12
N GLU A 235 8.02 -10.86 -6.74
CA GLU A 235 7.92 -9.49 -6.25
C GLU A 235 8.81 -9.26 -5.02
N PHE A 236 8.79 -10.14 -4.04
CA PHE A 236 9.59 -9.97 -2.82
C PHE A 236 11.09 -9.94 -3.12
N ALA A 237 11.54 -10.84 -3.99
CA ALA A 237 12.95 -10.96 -4.31
C ALA A 237 13.42 -9.91 -5.34
N GLU A 238 12.61 -9.59 -6.34
CA GLU A 238 12.87 -8.52 -7.31
C GLU A 238 12.85 -7.14 -6.64
N TYR A 239 12.06 -6.99 -5.59
CA TYR A 239 12.04 -5.75 -4.84
C TYR A 239 13.37 -5.45 -4.16
N ILE A 240 14.06 -6.46 -3.64
CA ILE A 240 15.39 -6.30 -3.02
C ILE A 240 16.49 -6.36 -4.07
N ARG A 241 16.45 -7.34 -4.98
CA ARG A 241 17.54 -7.65 -5.92
C ARG A 241 17.45 -6.92 -7.27
N GLY A 242 16.27 -6.51 -7.69
CA GLY A 242 15.97 -6.09 -9.07
C GLY A 242 15.41 -7.24 -9.92
N GLU A 243 14.93 -6.93 -11.13
CA GLU A 243 14.32 -7.91 -12.04
C GLU A 243 15.24 -9.10 -12.30
N PHE A 244 14.70 -10.32 -12.17
CA PHE A 244 15.40 -11.53 -12.57
C PHE A 244 15.35 -11.67 -14.09
N LYS A 245 16.44 -12.15 -14.68
CA LYS A 245 16.43 -12.54 -16.09
C LYS A 245 15.67 -13.86 -16.26
N ASP A 246 14.97 -14.02 -17.38
CA ASP A 246 14.12 -15.20 -17.65
C ASP A 246 14.89 -16.54 -17.66
N ASP A 247 16.22 -16.51 -17.84
CA ASP A 247 17.12 -17.66 -17.83
C ASP A 247 17.68 -18.00 -16.43
N GLU A 248 17.49 -17.12 -15.45
CA GLU A 248 17.92 -17.40 -14.08
C GLU A 248 16.99 -18.43 -13.44
N THR A 249 17.52 -19.57 -13.02
CA THR A 249 16.77 -20.61 -12.29
C THR A 249 16.97 -20.52 -10.77
N CYS A 250 17.94 -19.71 -10.33
CA CYS A 250 18.31 -19.58 -8.92
C CYS A 250 17.40 -18.62 -8.13
N TRP A 251 16.61 -17.77 -8.81
CA TRP A 251 15.78 -16.75 -8.17
C TRP A 251 14.83 -17.33 -7.14
N ARG A 252 14.28 -18.52 -7.39
CA ARG A 252 13.30 -19.15 -6.50
C ARG A 252 13.92 -19.55 -5.17
N LYS A 253 15.13 -20.10 -5.20
CA LYS A 253 15.88 -20.49 -3.99
C LYS A 253 16.25 -19.26 -3.17
N GLU A 254 16.68 -18.20 -3.84
CA GLU A 254 17.00 -16.93 -3.18
C GLU A 254 15.77 -16.25 -2.60
N ALA A 255 14.66 -16.20 -3.36
CA ALA A 255 13.38 -15.67 -2.90
C ALA A 255 12.88 -16.41 -1.65
N LEU A 256 12.98 -17.74 -1.63
CA LEU A 256 12.62 -18.55 -0.46
C LEU A 256 13.53 -18.28 0.74
N ASN A 257 14.84 -18.12 0.54
CA ASN A 257 15.76 -17.75 1.62
C ASN A 257 15.45 -16.36 2.20
N LEU A 258 15.10 -15.39 1.34
CA LEU A 258 14.67 -14.06 1.78
C LEU A 258 13.34 -14.16 2.55
N LEU A 259 12.37 -14.91 2.03
CA LEU A 259 11.07 -15.12 2.64
C LEU A 259 11.18 -15.77 4.03
N GLU A 260 12.04 -16.78 4.19
CA GLU A 260 12.30 -17.43 5.48
C GLU A 260 12.78 -16.46 6.55
N ARG A 261 13.58 -15.46 6.16
CA ARG A 261 14.16 -14.48 7.08
C ARG A 261 13.20 -13.34 7.43
N PHE A 262 12.41 -12.89 6.47
CA PHE A 262 11.59 -11.68 6.62
C PHE A 262 10.12 -11.96 6.88
N THR A 263 9.57 -13.04 6.33
CA THR A 263 8.16 -13.43 6.53
C THR A 263 8.01 -14.94 6.79
N PRO A 264 8.37 -15.43 8.00
CA PRO A 264 8.37 -16.86 8.32
C PRO A 264 7.03 -17.57 8.09
N ASN A 265 5.91 -16.86 8.25
CA ASN A 265 4.56 -17.38 7.99
C ASN A 265 4.34 -17.68 6.49
N ASP A 266 4.79 -16.79 5.61
CA ASP A 266 4.66 -16.99 4.16
C ASP A 266 5.56 -18.16 3.72
N PHE A 267 6.74 -18.29 4.33
CA PHE A 267 7.64 -19.42 4.10
C PHE A 267 7.03 -20.76 4.54
N LEU A 268 6.32 -20.81 5.67
CA LEU A 268 5.60 -22.01 6.07
C LEU A 268 4.52 -22.38 5.05
N PHE A 269 3.80 -21.39 4.51
CA PHE A 269 2.82 -21.63 3.46
C PHE A 269 3.47 -22.11 2.15
N ALA A 270 4.65 -21.61 1.79
CA ALA A 270 5.44 -22.13 0.67
C ALA A 270 5.69 -23.64 0.80
N LYS A 271 6.07 -24.10 2.00
CA LYS A 271 6.26 -25.54 2.30
C LYS A 271 4.97 -26.34 2.11
N CYS A 272 3.81 -25.82 2.51
CA CYS A 272 2.50 -26.46 2.26
C CYS A 272 2.20 -26.61 0.75
N LEU A 273 2.66 -25.66 -0.06
CA LEU A 273 2.58 -25.76 -1.51
C LEU A 273 3.58 -26.78 -2.09
N GLY A 274 4.59 -27.22 -1.34
CA GLY A 274 5.67 -28.06 -1.81
C GLY A 274 6.62 -27.28 -2.73
N LEU A 275 7.05 -26.11 -2.24
CA LEU A 275 8.09 -25.25 -2.78
C LEU A 275 9.29 -25.26 -1.85
#